data_AF-A0A521VFS9-F1
#
_entry.id   AF-A0A521VFS9-F1
#
_cell.length_a   1.000
_cell.length_b   1.000
_cell.length_c   1.000
_cell.angle_alpha   90.00
_cell.angle_beta   90.00
_cell.angle_gamma   90.00
#
_symmetry.space_group_name_H-M   'P 1'
#
loop_
_entity.id
_entity.type
_entity.pdbx_description
1 polymer ?
#
loop_
_entity_poly.entity_id
_entity_poly.type
_entity_poly.pdbx_seq_one_letter_code
_entity_poly.pdbx_strand_id
1 'polypeptide(L)' 'IGKPDEARGQIVKAFVVLQPGEAPSQALIDDIQRHVRGRLAPYEYPREIEFIGALPMTTTGKVQRRELRQRDAAK' A
#
# COMPACT_ATOMS: atom_id res chain seq x y z
N ILE A 1 -4.55 -2.47 -1.94
CA ILE A 1 -5.10 -3.52 -2.82
C ILE A 1 -5.02 -4.86 -2.10
N GLY A 2 -5.84 -5.84 -2.49
CA GLY A 2 -5.58 -7.23 -2.08
C GLY A 2 -4.44 -7.80 -2.91
N LYS A 3 -3.45 -8.40 -2.25
CA LYS A 3 -2.36 -9.16 -2.86
C LYS A 3 -2.53 -10.64 -2.49
N PRO A 4 -2.46 -11.58 -3.45
CA PRO A 4 -2.50 -13.01 -3.14
C PRO A 4 -1.41 -13.41 -2.13
N ASP A 5 -1.76 -14.25 -1.16
CA ASP A 5 -0.86 -14.75 -0.13
C ASP A 5 -1.20 -16.22 0.14
N GLU A 6 -0.19 -17.09 0.11
CA GLU A 6 -0.39 -18.54 0.22
C GLU A 6 -1.01 -18.96 1.56
N ALA A 7 -0.71 -18.23 2.64
CA ALA A 7 -1.18 -18.58 3.98
C ALA A 7 -2.54 -17.96 4.33
N ARG A 8 -2.89 -16.82 3.73
CA ARG A 8 -4.07 -16.01 4.11
C ARG A 8 -5.07 -15.80 2.98
N GLY A 9 -4.81 -16.37 1.80
CA GLY A 9 -5.56 -16.14 0.58
C GLY A 9 -5.25 -14.76 -0.02
N GLN A 10 -5.55 -13.69 0.71
CA GLN A 10 -5.16 -12.32 0.36
C GLN A 10 -4.71 -11.53 1.58
N ILE A 11 -3.73 -10.66 1.36
CA ILE A 11 -3.28 -9.65 2.33
C ILE A 11 -3.55 -8.24 1.81
N VAL A 12 -3.70 -7.29 2.73
CA VAL A 12 -3.77 -5.88 2.38
C VAL A 12 -2.37 -5.36 2.08
N LYS A 13 -2.15 -4.92 0.84
CA LYS A 13 -0.95 -4.17 0.41
C LYS A 13 -1.31 -2.70 0.18
N ALA A 14 -0.56 -1.78 0.78
CA ALA A 14 -0.72 -0.34 0.57
C ALA A 14 0.37 0.21 -0.35
N PHE A 15 -0.04 1.04 -1.31
CA PHE A 15 0.88 1.89 -2.07
C PHE A 15 0.79 3.30 -1.49
N VAL A 16 1.92 3.87 -1.13
CA VAL A 16 1.99 5.15 -0.44
C VAL A 16 2.90 6.10 -1.22
N VAL A 17 2.44 7.32 -1.42
CA VAL A 17 3.26 8.42 -1.93
C VAL A 17 3.61 9.30 -0.74
N LEU A 18 4.90 9.53 -0.53
CA LEU A 18 5.38 10.38 0.54
C LEU A 18 5.24 11.86 0.18
N GLN A 19 5.11 12.69 1.20
CA GLN A 19 5.20 14.14 1.02
C GLN A 19 6.63 14.53 0.61
N PRO A 20 6.80 15.65 -0.12
CA PRO A 20 8.13 16.14 -0.47
C PRO A 20 9.01 16.34 0.78
N GLY A 21 10.24 15.85 0.74
CA GLY A 21 11.21 15.93 1.85
C GLY A 21 11.20 14.73 2.79
N GLU A 22 10.20 13.84 2.70
CA GLU A 22 10.16 12.60 3.46
C GLU A 22 10.88 11.46 2.72
N ALA A 23 11.55 10.60 3.48
CA ALA A 23 12.26 9.43 2.95
C ALA A 23 11.62 8.12 3.43
N PRO A 24 11.52 7.09 2.57
CA PRO A 24 11.03 5.79 2.98
C PRO A 24 12.01 5.16 3.98
N SER A 25 11.48 4.63 5.09
CA SER A 25 12.27 3.93 6.09
C SER A 25 11.46 2.80 6.72
N GLN A 26 12.16 1.81 7.28
CA GLN A 26 11.50 0.73 8.02
C GLN A 26 10.72 1.27 9.23
N ALA A 27 11.27 2.26 9.93
CA ALA A 27 10.59 2.94 11.03
C ALA A 27 9.26 3.56 10.58
N LEU A 28 9.24 4.22 9.42
CA LEU A 28 8.04 4.81 8.86
C LEU A 28 6.99 3.75 8.47
N ILE A 29 7.41 2.60 7.94
CA ILE A 29 6.52 1.48 7.66
C ILE A 29 5.86 1.01 8.96
N ASP A 30 6.66 0.77 10.00
CA ASP A 30 6.18 0.29 11.30
C ASP A 30 5.22 1.29 11.94
N ASP A 31 5.53 2.59 11.84
CA ASP A 31 4.66 3.68 12.31
C ASP A 31 3.32 3.70 11.59
N ILE A 32 3.31 3.62 10.25
CA ILE A 32 2.07 3.56 9.47
C ILE A 32 1.26 2.32 9.85
N GLN A 33 1.89 1.16 9.97
CA GLN A 33 1.19 -0.07 10.35
C GLN A 33 0.59 0.03 11.75
N ARG A 34 1.36 0.53 12.72
CA ARG A 34 0.90 0.73 14.10
C ARG A 34 -0.27 1.70 14.16
N HIS A 35 -0.18 2.81 13.43
CA HIS A 35 -1.26 3.80 13.33
C HIS A 35 -2.55 3.20 12.79
N VAL A 36 -2.48 2.39 11.73
CA VAL A 36 -3.67 1.75 11.15
C VAL A 36 -4.24 0.67 12.07
N ARG A 37 -3.38 -0.15 12.71
CA ARG A 37 -3.81 -1.18 13.68
C ARG A 37 -4.56 -0.60 14.88
N GLY A 38 -4.22 0.61 15.30
CA GLY A 38 -4.92 1.30 16.40
C GLY A 38 -6.30 1.84 16.01
N ARG A 39 -6.64 1.86 14.72
CA ARG A 39 -7.88 2.48 14.20
C ARG A 39 -8.82 1.51 13.51
N LEU A 40 -8.29 0.44 12.92
CA LEU A 40 -9.03 -0.53 12.11
C LEU A 40 -8.90 -1.94 12.70
N ALA A 41 -9.71 -2.87 12.20
CA ALA A 41 -9.65 -4.24 12.66
C ALA A 41 -8.31 -4.91 12.29
N PRO A 42 -7.84 -5.92 13.05
CA PRO A 42 -6.55 -6.57 12.81
C PRO A 42 -6.36 -7.22 11.44
N TYR A 43 -7.41 -7.44 10.65
CA TYR A 43 -7.30 -7.98 9.29
C TYR A 43 -7.25 -6.88 8.20
N GLU A 44 -7.53 -5.62 8.55
CA GLU A 44 -7.60 -4.51 7.60
C GLU A 44 -6.28 -3.73 7.48
N TYR A 45 -5.38 -3.88 8.46
CA TYR A 45 -4.11 -3.16 8.40
C TYR A 45 -3.23 -3.68 7.26
N PRO A 46 -2.47 -2.80 6.59
CA PRO A 46 -1.59 -3.19 5.51
C PRO A 46 -0.43 -4.03 6.03
N ARG A 47 -0.33 -5.28 5.56
CA ARG A 47 0.80 -6.17 5.88
C ARG A 47 2.03 -5.83 5.05
N GLU A 48 1.83 -5.26 3.88
CA GLU A 48 2.88 -4.81 2.98
C GLU A 48 2.64 -3.35 2.61
N ILE A 49 3.70 -2.53 2.66
CA ILE A 49 3.67 -1.13 2.26
C ILE A 49 4.76 -0.93 1.21
N GLU A 50 4.39 -0.37 0.07
CA GLU A 50 5.30 -0.01 -1.00
C GLU A 50 5.23 1.50 -1.25
N PHE A 51 6.37 2.17 -1.16
CA PHE A 51 6.48 3.59 -1.49
C PHE A 51 6.70 3.76 -2.98
N ILE A 52 5.88 4.60 -3.62
CA ILE A 52 5.97 4.91 -5.04
C ILE A 52 6.04 6.43 -5.23
N GLY A 53 6.67 6.86 -6.33
CA GLY A 53 6.81 8.30 -6.61
C GLY A 53 5.49 8.98 -6.98
N ALA A 54 4.56 8.25 -7.58
CA ALA A 54 3.22 8.75 -7.90
C ALA A 54 2.23 7.59 -8.04
N LEU A 55 0.97 7.85 -7.65
CA LEU A 55 -0.13 6.94 -7.96
C LEU A 55 -0.51 7.05 -9.43
N PRO A 56 -0.77 5.93 -10.13
CA PRO A 56 -1.30 5.99 -11.47
C PRO A 56 -2.72 6.57 -11.42
N MET A 57 -2.93 7.66 -12.14
CA MET A 57 -4.21 8.37 -12.19
C MET A 57 -4.78 8.33 -13.61
N THR A 58 -6.11 8.36 -13.73
CA THR A 58 -6.78 8.65 -15.01
C THR A 58 -6.61 10.12 -15.37
N THR A 59 -6.95 10.48 -16.61
CA THR A 59 -7.06 11.89 -17.05
C THR A 59 -8.04 12.72 -16.21
N THR A 60 -8.98 12.06 -15.53
CA THR A 60 -9.95 12.67 -14.60
C THR A 60 -9.50 12.62 -13.12
N GLY A 61 -8.26 12.22 -12.84
CA GLY A 61 -7.68 12.22 -11.49
C GLY A 61 -8.07 11.03 -10.60
N LYS A 62 -8.71 9.98 -11.15
CA LYS A 62 -9.07 8.77 -10.38
C LYS A 62 -7.89 7.81 -10.33
N VAL A 63 -7.64 7.21 -9.16
CA VAL A 63 -6.60 6.19 -9.00
C VAL A 63 -6.90 4.94 -9.84
N GLN A 64 -5.97 4.56 -10.69
CA GLN A 64 -6.04 3.36 -11.53
C GLN A 64 -5.60 2.12 -10.74
N ARG A 65 -6.50 1.61 -9.89
CA ARG A 65 -6.23 0.41 -9.05
C ARG A 65 -5.86 -0.84 -9.86
N ARG A 66 -6.29 -0.94 -11.12
CA ARG A 66 -5.91 -2.04 -12.02
C ARG A 66 -4.41 -2.02 -12.31
N GLU A 67 -3.84 -0.85 -12.58
CA GLU A 67 -2.40 -0.73 -12.85
C GLU A 67 -1.58 -1.08 -11.61
N LEU A 68 -2.03 -0.64 -10.43
CA LEU A 68 -1.39 -1.01 -9.16
C LEU A 68 -1.37 -2.54 -8.93
N ARG A 69 -2.45 -3.24 -9.28
CA ARG A 69 -2.49 -4.72 -9.24
C ARG A 69 -1.57 -5.35 -10.27
N GLN A 70 -1.49 -4.79 -11.48
CA GLN A 70 -0.59 -5.29 -12.52
C GLN A 70 0.88 -5.12 -12.16
N ARG A 71 1.24 -3.97 -11.56
CA ARG A 71 2.60 -3.71 -11.04
C ARG A 71 3.01 -4.72 -9.98
N ASP A 72 2.09 -5.08 -9.10
CA ASP A 72 2.33 -6.09 -8.06
C ASP A 72 2.44 -7.51 -8.64
N ALA A 73 1.62 -7.85 -9.64
CA ALA A 73 1.63 -9.16 -10.30
C ALA A 73 2.81 -9.36 -11.27
N ALA A 74 3.42 -8.28 -11.76
CA ALA A 74 4.58 -8.31 -12.64
C ALA A 74 5.93 -8.34 -11.89
N LYS A 75 5.88 -8.30 -10.55
CA LYS A 75 7.03 -8.43 -9.65
C LYS A 75 7.18 -9.88 -9.22
#